data_AF-X0WH38-F1
#
_entry.id   AF-X0WH38-F1
#
_cell.length_a   1.000
_cell.length_b   1.000
_cell.length_c   1.000
_cell.angle_alpha   90.00
_cell.angle_beta   90.00
_cell.angle_gamma   90.00
#
_symmetry.space_group_name_H-M   'P 1'
#
loop_
_entity.id
_entity.type
_entity.pdbx_description
1 polymer ?
#
loop_
_entity_poly.entity_id
_entity_poly.type
_entity_poly.pdbx_seq_one_letter_code
_entity_poly.pdbx_strand_id
1 'polypeptide(L)' 'MEEQSIFIKLLGDYPLIKILNHFLIFREFDYSLTDIAENSGVAWSTLNLLWPTLEKNE' A
#
# COMPACT_ATOMS: atom_id res chain seq x y z
N MET A 1 16.57 11.08 -6.93
CA MET A 1 15.84 10.56 -5.75
C MET A 1 14.39 10.53 -6.17
N GLU A 2 13.74 9.38 -6.15
CA GLU A 2 12.30 9.33 -6.38
C GLU A 2 11.61 10.20 -5.34
N GLU A 3 10.73 11.07 -5.80
CA GLU A 3 10.06 12.02 -4.93
C GLU A 3 9.08 11.24 -4.04
N GLN A 4 9.40 11.13 -2.75
CA GLN A 4 8.55 10.43 -1.80
C GLN A 4 7.17 11.10 -1.75
N SER A 5 6.12 10.28 -1.89
CA SER A 5 4.72 10.71 -1.87
C SER A 5 4.42 11.62 -0.67
N ILE A 6 3.71 12.72 -0.92
CA ILE A 6 3.25 13.66 0.12
C ILE A 6 2.42 12.92 1.17
N PHE A 7 1.68 11.90 0.78
CA PHE A 7 0.87 11.08 1.69
C PHE A 7 1.75 10.35 2.71
N ILE A 8 2.85 9.72 2.25
CA ILE A 8 3.81 9.04 3.12
C ILE A 8 4.56 10.05 3.99
N LYS A 9 4.93 11.22 3.45
CA LYS A 9 5.59 12.30 4.22
C LYS A 9 4.71 12.79 5.38
N LEU A 10 3.40 12.88 5.18
CA LEU A 10 2.45 13.39 6.18
C LEU A 10 2.08 12.36 7.25
N LEU A 11 1.83 11.10 6.84
CA LEU A 11 1.32 10.05 7.72
C LEU A 11 2.40 9.10 8.26
N GLY A 12 3.61 9.18 7.71
CA GLY A 12 4.75 8.34 8.08
C GLY A 12 4.94 7.12 7.18
N ASP A 13 6.15 6.55 7.21
CA ASP A 13 6.55 5.39 6.42
C ASP A 13 6.17 4.07 7.10
N TYR A 14 4.87 3.84 7.27
CA TYR A 14 4.32 2.61 7.83
C TYR A 14 3.80 1.68 6.72
N PRO A 15 3.88 0.34 6.87
CA PRO A 15 3.42 -0.60 5.85
C PRO A 15 1.99 -0.35 5.37
N LEU A 16 1.05 -0.08 6.29
CA LEU A 16 -0.32 0.26 5.96
C LEU A 16 -0.41 1.52 5.09
N ILE A 17 0.33 2.58 5.44
CA ILE A 17 0.34 3.84 4.69
C ILE A 17 0.92 3.65 3.29
N LYS A 18 1.95 2.81 3.13
CA LYS A 18 2.52 2.48 1.82
C LYS A 18 1.52 1.72 0.94
N ILE A 19 0.76 0.78 1.51
CA ILE A 19 -0.31 0.07 0.81
C ILE A 19 -1.42 1.05 0.38
N LEU A 20 -1.87 1.93 1.28
CA LEU A 20 -2.87 2.95 0.94
C LEU A 20 -2.36 3.92 -0.13
N ASN A 21 -1.08 4.32 -0.06
CA ASN A 21 -0.45 5.14 -1.09
C ASN A 21 -0.45 4.44 -2.45
N HIS A 22 -0.21 3.13 -2.48
CA HIS A 22 -0.30 2.34 -3.71
C HIS A 22 -1.72 2.44 -4.30
N PHE A 23 -2.78 2.27 -3.50
CA PHE A 23 -4.16 2.41 -3.99
C PHE A 23 -4.48 3.81 -4.52
N LEU A 24 -3.89 4.86 -3.94
CA LEU A 24 -4.08 6.22 -4.43
C LEU A 24 -3.42 6.46 -5.81
N ILE A 25 -2.23 5.90 -6.02
CA ILE A 25 -1.45 6.08 -7.25
C ILE A 25 -1.96 5.16 -8.37
N PHE A 26 -2.25 3.91 -8.05
CA PHE A 26 -2.57 2.85 -9.00
C PHE A 26 -4.07 2.56 -9.08
N ARG A 27 -4.92 3.57 -8.91
CA ARG A 27 -6.39 3.42 -8.85
C ARG A 27 -7.07 3.05 -10.17
N GLU A 28 -6.36 3.09 -11.30
CA GLU A 28 -6.95 2.95 -12.63
C GLU A 28 -7.14 1.49 -13.07
N PHE A 29 -6.50 0.55 -12.39
CA PHE A 29 -6.52 -0.87 -12.72
C PHE A 29 -6.63 -1.72 -11.46
N ASP A 30 -7.03 -2.98 -11.64
CA ASP A 30 -6.93 -3.99 -10.59
C ASP A 30 -5.52 -4.56 -10.56
N TYR A 31 -4.98 -4.71 -9.36
CA TYR A 31 -3.65 -5.26 -9.13
C TYR A 31 -3.77 -6.52 -8.31
N SER A 32 -2.99 -7.55 -8.65
CA SER A 32 -2.89 -8.70 -7.77
C SER A 32 -2.25 -8.26 -6.45
N LEU A 33 -2.50 -9.02 -5.38
CA LEU A 33 -1.80 -8.79 -4.11
C LEU A 33 -0.28 -8.75 -4.33
N THR A 34 0.25 -9.57 -5.24
CA THR A 34 1.70 -9.69 -5.47
C THR A 34 2.24 -8.41 -6.06
N ASP A 35 1.51 -7.84 -7.04
CA ASP A 35 1.82 -6.54 -7.60
C ASP A 35 1.72 -5.44 -6.55
N ILE A 36 0.72 -5.49 -5.65
CA ILE A 36 0.58 -4.53 -4.55
C ILE A 36 1.79 -4.59 -3.62
N ALA A 37 2.24 -5.78 -3.22
CA ALA A 37 3.41 -5.95 -2.35
C ALA A 37 4.69 -5.39 -3.00
N GLU A 38 4.92 -5.71 -4.27
CA GLU A 38 6.08 -5.23 -5.02
C GLU A 38 6.05 -3.71 -5.18
N ASN A 39 4.94 -3.16 -5.70
CA ASN A 39 4.82 -1.73 -6.00
C ASN A 39 4.70 -0.83 -4.76
N SER A 40 4.20 -1.35 -3.63
CA SER A 40 4.17 -0.61 -2.35
C SER A 40 5.49 -0.73 -1.58
N GLY A 41 6.41 -1.61 -1.99
CA GLY A 41 7.63 -1.92 -1.25
C GLY A 41 7.32 -2.44 0.15
N VAL A 42 6.30 -3.29 0.27
CA VAL A 42 5.89 -3.96 1.51
C VAL A 42 6.05 -5.46 1.33
N ALA A 43 6.67 -6.12 2.31
CA ALA A 43 6.85 -7.57 2.26
C ALA A 43 5.51 -8.30 2.12
N TRP A 44 5.49 -9.35 1.30
CA TRP A 44 4.30 -10.18 1.05
C TRP A 44 3.61 -10.66 2.34
N SER A 45 4.39 -11.12 3.32
CA SER A 45 3.87 -11.59 4.61
C SER A 45 3.18 -10.48 5.41
N THR A 46 3.72 -9.26 5.37
CA THR A 46 3.13 -8.10 6.03
C THR A 46 1.85 -7.65 5.34
N LEU A 47 1.82 -7.65 4.00
CA LEU A 47 0.60 -7.35 3.25
C LEU A 47 -0.52 -8.34 3.62
N ASN A 48 -0.24 -9.64 3.60
CA ASN A 48 -1.23 -10.67 3.94
C ASN A 48 -1.74 -10.56 5.39
N LEU A 49 -0.90 -10.12 6.32
CA LEU A 49 -1.33 -9.88 7.71
C LEU A 49 -2.30 -8.69 7.81
N LEU A 50 -2.06 -7.63 7.03
CA LEU A 50 -2.86 -6.40 7.05
C LEU A 50 -4.12 -6.51 6.17
N TRP A 51 -4.12 -7.37 5.15
CA TRP A 51 -5.19 -7.48 4.17
C TRP A 51 -6.59 -7.64 4.77
N PRO A 52 -6.81 -8.50 5.79
CA PRO A 52 -8.13 -8.64 6.41
C PRO A 52 -8.66 -7.35 7.05
N THR A 53 -7.78 -6.42 7.45
CA THR A 53 -8.17 -5.11 7.99
C THR A 53 -8.57 -4.12 6.90
N LEU A 54 -8.09 -4.31 5.67
CA LEU A 54 -8.41 -3.48 4.52
C LEU A 54 -9.75 -3.91 3.86
N GLU A 55 -10.05 -5.21 3.88
CA GLU A 55 -11.31 -5.75 3.34
C GLU A 55 -12.51 -5.49 4.26
N LYS A 56 -12.27 -5.40 5.57
CA LYS A 56 -13.33 -5.11 6.54
C LYS A 56 -13.77 -3.66 6.43
N ASN A 57 -14.91 -3.46 5.77
CA ASN A 57 -15.74 -2.27 5.94
C ASN A 57 -16.86 -2.64 6.91
N GLU A 58 -16.95 -1.95 8.05
CA GLU A 58 -18.16 -1.97 8.87
C GLU A 58 -19.29 -1.19 8.18
#